data_AF-A0A4Y1ZET5-F1
#
_entry.id   AF-A0A4Y1ZET5-F1
#
_cell.length_a   1.000
_cell.length_b   1.000
_cell.length_c   1.000
_cell.angle_alpha   90.00
_cell.angle_beta   90.00
_cell.angle_gamma   90.00
#
_symmetry.space_group_name_H-M   'P 1'
#
loop_
_entity.id
_entity.type
_entity.pdbx_description
1 polymer ?
#
loop_
_entity_poly.entity_id
_entity_poly.type
_entity_poly.pdbx_seq_one_letter_code
_entity_poly.pdbx_strand_id
1 'polypeptide(L)'
;MIIDAEKRGIIQKGATIIEPTSGNMGIGLAMAAAARGYKAMIVMPDTITQERINLLKAFGADVVLTSGRKKMPGAIEKAKELAEVLPNSYMPMQFENQANPEAHRKTTAAEIISDIQELNRPLCAFIGAAGTGGTVSGTGRALKEAFPEMTVHICEPTGSPVYSGGKPGRHKIVGTSPGFIPDTMDMSLIDEIIDVSDDDAYEITRRLASDEGILCGPSSGASVYVALQVARRFKPDQIVVCMINDTGERYLSGDIFPH
;
A
#
# COMPACT_ATOMS: atom_id res chain seq x y z
N MET A 1 -13.14 -3.02 -1.42
CA MET A 1 -13.55 -2.46 -2.73
C MET A 1 -14.50 -3.38 -3.51
N ILE A 2 -14.11 -4.56 -3.99
CA ILE A 2 -15.02 -5.47 -4.74
C ILE A 2 -16.30 -5.79 -3.94
N ILE A 3 -16.16 -6.22 -2.68
CA ILE A 3 -17.31 -6.53 -1.80
C ILE A 3 -18.22 -5.31 -1.59
N ASP A 4 -17.65 -4.10 -1.53
CA ASP A 4 -18.44 -2.87 -1.41
C ASP A 4 -19.26 -2.63 -2.68
N ALA A 5 -18.63 -2.78 -3.85
CA ALA A 5 -19.28 -2.64 -5.14
C ALA A 5 -20.42 -3.66 -5.34
N GLU A 6 -20.25 -4.91 -4.88
CA GLU A 6 -21.32 -5.92 -4.87
C GLU A 6 -22.49 -5.49 -4.00
N LYS A 7 -22.23 -5.08 -2.75
CA LYS A 7 -23.26 -4.64 -1.80
C LYS A 7 -24.06 -3.45 -2.32
N ARG A 8 -23.40 -2.56 -3.07
CA ARG A 8 -24.01 -1.38 -3.69
C ARG A 8 -24.68 -1.69 -5.05
N GLY A 9 -24.58 -2.93 -5.54
CA GLY A 9 -25.14 -3.32 -6.83
C GLY A 9 -24.44 -2.69 -8.04
N ILE A 10 -23.21 -2.18 -7.87
CA ILE A 10 -22.42 -1.55 -8.95
C ILE A 10 -21.92 -2.61 -9.93
N ILE A 11 -21.55 -3.80 -9.42
CA ILE A 11 -21.03 -4.89 -10.25
C ILE A 11 -21.97 -6.08 -10.28
N GLN A 12 -22.12 -6.67 -11.46
CA GLN A 12 -22.92 -7.87 -11.69
C GLN A 12 -22.02 -9.09 -11.82
N LYS A 13 -22.58 -10.30 -11.61
CA LYS A 13 -21.84 -11.56 -11.73
C LYS A 13 -21.09 -11.63 -13.08
N GLY A 14 -19.81 -12.04 -13.04
CA GLY A 14 -18.97 -12.13 -14.23
C GLY A 14 -18.46 -10.79 -14.77
N ALA A 15 -18.60 -9.70 -14.02
CA ALA A 15 -18.00 -8.40 -14.36
C ALA A 15 -16.48 -8.49 -14.56
N THR A 16 -15.94 -7.54 -15.32
CA THR A 16 -14.49 -7.37 -15.51
C THR A 16 -13.99 -6.25 -14.60
N ILE A 17 -13.13 -6.59 -13.65
CA ILE A 17 -12.47 -5.62 -12.77
C ILE A 17 -11.24 -5.10 -13.49
N ILE A 18 -11.24 -3.81 -13.81
CA ILE A 18 -10.15 -3.14 -14.54
C ILE A 18 -9.45 -2.20 -13.57
N GLU A 19 -8.14 -2.31 -13.38
CA GLU A 19 -7.41 -1.36 -12.52
C GLU A 19 -6.06 -0.98 -13.17
N PRO A 20 -5.75 0.32 -13.28
CA PRO A 20 -4.43 0.78 -13.66
C PRO A 20 -3.49 0.69 -12.45
N THR A 21 -2.72 -0.38 -12.35
CA THR A 21 -1.79 -0.58 -11.23
C THR A 21 -0.65 -1.51 -11.61
N SER A 22 0.54 -1.21 -11.12
CA SER A 22 1.77 -1.97 -11.35
C SER A 22 2.22 -2.80 -10.14
N GLY A 23 1.48 -2.75 -9.03
CA GLY A 23 1.94 -3.24 -7.73
C GLY A 23 1.00 -4.24 -7.06
N ASN A 24 1.08 -4.29 -5.72
CA ASN A 24 0.36 -5.25 -4.88
C ASN A 24 -1.17 -5.16 -5.00
N MET A 25 -1.70 -3.97 -5.32
CA MET A 25 -3.13 -3.80 -5.55
C MET A 25 -3.64 -4.68 -6.69
N GLY A 26 -2.91 -4.75 -7.81
CA GLY A 26 -3.30 -5.56 -8.96
C GLY A 26 -3.36 -7.05 -8.58
N ILE A 27 -2.37 -7.52 -7.82
CA ILE A 27 -2.32 -8.89 -7.32
C ILE A 27 -3.51 -9.16 -6.39
N GLY A 28 -3.78 -8.29 -5.43
CA GLY A 28 -4.92 -8.44 -4.51
C GLY A 28 -6.28 -8.43 -5.23
N LEU A 29 -6.45 -7.57 -6.24
CA LEU A 29 -7.65 -7.55 -7.08
C LEU A 29 -7.78 -8.81 -7.93
N ALA A 30 -6.69 -9.30 -8.54
CA ALA A 30 -6.69 -10.54 -9.31
C ALA A 30 -7.08 -11.75 -8.44
N MET A 31 -6.49 -11.87 -7.25
CA MET A 31 -6.85 -12.91 -6.27
C MET A 31 -8.34 -12.85 -5.89
N ALA A 32 -8.82 -11.66 -5.52
CA ALA A 32 -10.21 -11.47 -5.13
C ALA A 32 -11.19 -11.70 -6.28
N ALA A 33 -10.84 -11.28 -7.50
CA ALA A 33 -11.65 -11.51 -8.69
C ALA A 33 -11.76 -13.01 -9.01
N ALA A 34 -10.63 -13.73 -9.01
CA ALA A 34 -10.60 -15.17 -9.24
C ALA A 34 -11.46 -15.93 -8.22
N ALA A 35 -11.32 -15.62 -6.93
CA ALA A 35 -12.09 -16.26 -5.86
C ALA A 35 -13.61 -15.98 -5.94
N ARG A 36 -14.02 -14.89 -6.58
CA ARG A 36 -15.43 -14.44 -6.65
C ARG A 36 -16.07 -14.62 -8.03
N GLY A 37 -15.35 -15.18 -8.99
CA GLY A 37 -15.86 -15.43 -10.34
C GLY A 37 -15.97 -14.16 -11.20
N TYR A 38 -15.10 -13.18 -10.96
CA TYR A 38 -14.90 -12.02 -11.82
C TYR A 38 -13.68 -12.21 -12.72
N LYS A 39 -13.66 -11.51 -13.85
CA LYS A 39 -12.43 -11.34 -14.63
C LYS A 39 -11.62 -10.21 -14.03
N ALA A 40 -10.30 -10.32 -14.03
CA ALA A 40 -9.41 -9.22 -13.68
C ALA A 40 -8.60 -8.80 -14.89
N MET A 41 -8.53 -7.50 -15.14
CA MET A 41 -7.70 -6.89 -16.17
C MET A 41 -6.84 -5.82 -15.54
N ILE A 42 -5.53 -6.08 -15.46
CA ILE A 42 -4.57 -5.15 -14.84
C ILE A 42 -3.80 -4.43 -15.95
N VAL A 43 -3.91 -3.11 -15.94
CA VAL A 43 -3.25 -2.24 -16.91
C VAL A 43 -2.00 -1.66 -16.28
N MET A 44 -0.83 -1.87 -16.88
CA MET A 44 0.44 -1.42 -16.31
C MET A 44 1.48 -1.07 -17.38
N PRO A 45 2.49 -0.25 -17.06
CA PRO A 45 3.63 -0.04 -17.94
C PRO A 45 4.42 -1.34 -18.18
N ASP A 46 5.12 -1.43 -19.31
CA ASP A 46 6.01 -2.56 -19.66
C ASP A 46 7.33 -2.63 -18.86
N THR A 47 7.55 -1.70 -17.92
CA THR A 47 8.76 -1.63 -17.09
C THR A 47 8.66 -2.40 -15.77
N ILE A 48 7.58 -3.17 -15.56
CA ILE A 48 7.31 -3.85 -14.29
C ILE A 48 7.99 -5.22 -14.24
N THR A 49 8.48 -5.59 -13.05
CA THR A 49 9.16 -6.87 -12.76
C THR A 49 8.37 -8.07 -13.27
N GLN A 50 9.08 -9.05 -13.84
CA GLN A 50 8.47 -10.25 -14.42
C GLN A 50 7.72 -11.09 -13.38
N GLU A 51 8.18 -11.12 -12.13
CA GLU A 51 7.56 -11.83 -11.01
C GLU A 51 6.11 -11.36 -10.80
N ARG A 52 5.87 -10.04 -10.83
CA ARG A 52 4.53 -9.47 -10.68
C ARG A 52 3.62 -9.83 -11.84
N ILE A 53 4.11 -9.77 -13.08
CA ILE A 53 3.34 -10.14 -14.28
C ILE A 53 2.98 -11.63 -14.23
N ASN A 54 3.93 -12.49 -13.86
CA ASN A 54 3.71 -13.93 -13.75
C ASN A 54 2.69 -14.25 -12.65
N LEU A 55 2.77 -13.57 -11.51
CA LEU A 55 1.83 -13.76 -10.41
C LEU A 55 0.40 -13.35 -10.79
N LEU A 56 0.23 -12.24 -11.52
CA LEU A 56 -1.06 -11.82 -12.04
C LEU A 56 -1.67 -12.85 -13.00
N LYS A 57 -0.86 -13.33 -13.96
CA LYS A 57 -1.29 -14.37 -14.90
C LYS A 57 -1.63 -15.68 -14.19
N ALA A 58 -0.88 -16.04 -13.14
CA ALA A 58 -1.17 -17.22 -12.33
C ALA A 58 -2.53 -17.14 -11.62
N PHE A 59 -2.96 -15.93 -11.22
CA PHE A 59 -4.31 -15.69 -10.71
C PHE A 59 -5.37 -15.52 -11.83
N GLY A 60 -5.02 -15.75 -13.09
CA GLY A 60 -5.93 -15.67 -14.22
C GLY A 60 -6.28 -14.25 -14.67
N ALA A 61 -5.49 -13.24 -14.28
CA ALA A 61 -5.69 -11.87 -14.74
C ALA A 61 -5.14 -11.65 -16.15
N ASP A 62 -5.91 -10.90 -16.95
CA ASP A 62 -5.43 -10.32 -18.20
C ASP A 62 -4.49 -9.16 -17.89
N VAL A 63 -3.28 -9.19 -18.45
CA VAL A 63 -2.29 -8.11 -18.26
C VAL A 63 -2.20 -7.29 -19.54
N VAL A 64 -2.59 -6.03 -19.46
CA VAL A 64 -2.50 -5.08 -20.58
C VAL A 64 -1.30 -4.18 -20.36
N LEU A 65 -0.28 -4.35 -21.20
CA LEU A 65 0.94 -3.55 -21.13
C LEU A 65 0.78 -2.24 -21.93
N THR A 66 1.16 -1.13 -21.31
CA THR A 66 1.26 0.18 -21.95
C THR A 66 2.72 0.61 -22.05
N SER A 67 3.02 1.59 -22.92
CA SER A 67 4.38 2.08 -23.09
C SER A 67 4.96 2.65 -21.81
N GLY A 68 6.12 2.16 -21.38
CA GLY A 68 6.89 2.68 -20.25
C GLY A 68 7.18 4.18 -20.30
N ARG A 69 7.18 4.79 -21.49
CA ARG A 69 7.35 6.24 -21.67
C ARG A 69 6.22 7.06 -21.04
N LYS A 70 4.98 6.57 -21.12
CA LYS A 70 3.80 7.23 -20.56
C LYS A 70 3.59 6.92 -19.06
N LYS A 71 4.33 5.94 -18.51
CA LYS A 71 4.25 5.52 -17.10
C LYS A 71 2.80 5.27 -16.64
N MET A 72 2.51 5.47 -15.35
CA MET A 72 1.17 5.31 -14.79
C MET A 72 0.07 6.16 -15.45
N PRO A 73 0.31 7.43 -15.85
CA PRO A 73 -0.69 8.20 -16.59
C PRO A 73 -1.20 7.49 -17.86
N GLY A 74 -0.32 6.83 -18.62
CA GLY A 74 -0.72 6.04 -19.78
C GLY A 74 -1.52 4.78 -19.42
N ALA A 75 -1.20 4.13 -18.30
CA ALA A 75 -1.98 3.01 -17.81
C ALA A 75 -3.40 3.45 -17.37
N ILE A 76 -3.53 4.61 -16.73
CA ILE A 76 -4.82 5.19 -16.32
C ILE A 76 -5.67 5.55 -17.54
N GLU A 77 -5.08 6.24 -18.54
CA GLU A 77 -5.74 6.56 -19.81
C GLU A 77 -6.30 5.27 -20.45
N LYS A 78 -5.46 4.24 -20.56
CA LYS A 78 -5.86 2.97 -21.17
C LYS A 78 -6.93 2.21 -20.36
N ALA A 79 -6.84 2.22 -19.03
CA ALA A 79 -7.85 1.60 -18.18
C ALA A 79 -9.23 2.28 -18.32
N LYS A 80 -9.26 3.61 -18.44
CA LYS A 80 -10.49 4.38 -18.70
C LYS A 80 -11.09 4.04 -20.06
N GLU A 81 -10.28 4.03 -21.13
CA GLU A 81 -10.73 3.59 -22.45
C GLU A 81 -11.36 2.19 -22.41
N LEU A 82 -10.72 1.25 -21.71
CA LEU A 82 -11.21 -0.12 -21.58
C LEU A 82 -12.52 -0.19 -20.78
N ALA A 83 -12.65 0.59 -19.72
CA ALA A 83 -13.88 0.65 -18.92
C ALA A 83 -15.06 1.25 -19.70
N GLU A 84 -14.81 2.17 -20.63
CA GLU A 84 -15.86 2.74 -21.50
C GLU A 84 -16.38 1.75 -22.54
N VAL A 85 -15.52 0.88 -23.07
CA VAL A 85 -15.90 -0.04 -24.16
C VAL A 85 -16.29 -1.43 -23.69
N LEU A 86 -15.82 -1.88 -22.51
CA LEU A 86 -16.14 -3.20 -21.97
C LEU A 86 -17.44 -3.12 -21.16
N PRO A 87 -18.52 -3.79 -21.63
CA PRO A 87 -19.76 -3.84 -20.86
C PRO A 87 -19.54 -4.62 -19.56
N ASN A 88 -20.30 -4.27 -18.52
CA ASN A 88 -20.19 -4.89 -17.20
C ASN A 88 -18.74 -4.87 -16.66
N SER A 89 -18.06 -3.73 -16.82
CA SER A 89 -16.74 -3.49 -16.26
C SER A 89 -16.83 -2.57 -15.03
N TYR A 90 -15.85 -2.67 -14.16
CA TYR A 90 -15.74 -1.85 -12.97
C TYR A 90 -14.30 -1.51 -12.68
N MET A 91 -14.05 -0.24 -12.41
CA MET A 91 -12.74 0.27 -12.03
C MET A 91 -12.78 0.70 -10.56
N PRO A 92 -12.14 -0.05 -9.65
CA PRO A 92 -12.16 0.25 -8.22
C PRO A 92 -11.63 1.63 -7.84
N MET A 93 -10.63 2.16 -8.54
CA MET A 93 -10.01 3.47 -8.26
C MET A 93 -9.44 3.57 -6.84
N GLN A 94 -8.36 2.83 -6.57
CA GLN A 94 -7.81 2.65 -5.21
C GLN A 94 -7.45 3.92 -4.41
N PHE A 95 -7.21 5.03 -5.10
CA PHE A 95 -6.83 6.33 -4.52
C PHE A 95 -8.03 7.20 -4.12
N GLU A 96 -9.24 6.85 -4.59
CA GLU A 96 -10.48 7.60 -4.37
C GLU A 96 -11.50 6.79 -3.56
N ASN A 97 -11.44 5.47 -3.68
CA ASN A 97 -12.45 4.57 -3.15
C ASN A 97 -12.35 4.42 -1.62
N GLN A 98 -13.31 5.02 -0.91
CA GLN A 98 -13.36 5.00 0.56
C GLN A 98 -13.56 3.59 1.16
N ALA A 99 -13.91 2.58 0.37
CA ALA A 99 -13.86 1.19 0.81
C ALA A 99 -12.42 0.67 1.04
N ASN A 100 -11.40 1.42 0.63
CA ASN A 100 -9.99 1.16 0.94
C ASN A 100 -9.69 1.48 2.42
N PRO A 101 -9.73 2.74 2.89
CA PRO A 101 -9.51 3.05 4.31
C PRO A 101 -10.52 2.37 5.23
N GLU A 102 -11.77 2.22 4.80
CA GLU A 102 -12.79 1.56 5.63
C GLU A 102 -12.50 0.09 5.91
N ALA A 103 -11.80 -0.61 5.01
CA ALA A 103 -11.35 -1.98 5.27
C ALA A 103 -10.35 -2.00 6.43
N HIS A 104 -9.35 -1.13 6.40
CA HIS A 104 -8.34 -1.03 7.45
C HIS A 104 -8.92 -0.59 8.80
N ARG A 105 -9.89 0.32 8.80
CA ARG A 105 -10.61 0.72 10.02
C ARG A 105 -11.34 -0.45 10.68
N LYS A 106 -11.93 -1.34 9.87
CA LYS A 106 -12.74 -2.46 10.34
C LYS A 106 -11.94 -3.71 10.69
N THR A 107 -10.80 -3.94 10.05
CA THR A 107 -10.01 -5.16 10.23
C THR A 107 -8.64 -4.85 10.81
N THR A 108 -7.76 -4.20 10.05
CA THR A 108 -6.37 -3.93 10.47
C THR A 108 -6.28 -3.23 11.83
N ALA A 109 -7.09 -2.20 12.06
CA ALA A 109 -7.16 -1.56 13.38
C ALA A 109 -7.73 -2.47 14.45
N ALA A 110 -8.80 -3.22 14.15
CA ALA A 110 -9.43 -4.10 15.14
C ALA A 110 -8.46 -5.19 15.62
N GLU A 111 -7.67 -5.74 14.71
CA GLU A 111 -6.60 -6.70 15.02
C GLU A 111 -5.55 -6.06 15.92
N ILE A 112 -5.00 -4.89 15.55
CA ILE A 112 -4.03 -4.17 16.37
C ILE A 112 -4.61 -3.82 17.76
N ILE A 113 -5.85 -3.34 17.84
CA ILE A 113 -6.49 -2.99 19.12
C ILE A 113 -6.57 -4.23 20.01
N SER A 114 -6.99 -5.38 19.47
CA SER A 114 -7.08 -6.63 20.20
C SER A 114 -5.71 -7.03 20.75
N ASP A 115 -4.66 -6.99 19.91
CA ASP A 115 -3.31 -7.37 20.31
C ASP A 115 -2.75 -6.44 21.40
N ILE A 116 -2.96 -5.12 21.27
CA ILE A 116 -2.52 -4.15 22.28
C ILE A 116 -3.24 -4.35 23.61
N GLN A 117 -4.54 -4.66 23.59
CA GLN A 117 -5.32 -4.96 24.79
C GLN A 117 -4.82 -6.23 25.48
N GLU A 118 -4.48 -7.27 24.72
CA GLU A 118 -3.92 -8.51 25.27
C GLU A 118 -2.53 -8.27 25.89
N LEU A 119 -1.67 -7.49 25.23
CA LEU A 119 -0.36 -7.13 25.74
C LEU A 119 -0.42 -6.22 26.98
N ASN A 120 -1.56 -5.55 27.20
CA ASN A 120 -1.83 -4.66 28.32
C ASN A 120 -0.71 -3.62 28.55
N ARG A 121 -0.29 -2.97 27.47
CA ARG A 121 0.78 -1.97 27.44
C ARG A 121 0.35 -0.74 26.63
N PRO A 122 0.86 0.47 26.94
CA PRO A 122 0.47 1.67 26.20
C PRO A 122 0.94 1.62 24.75
N LEU A 123 0.01 1.77 23.80
CA LEU A 123 0.34 2.08 22.41
C LEU A 123 0.70 3.57 22.31
N CYS A 124 1.91 3.86 21.82
CA CYS A 124 2.42 5.22 21.69
C CYS A 124 2.43 5.72 20.26
N ALA A 125 2.71 4.86 19.28
CA ALA A 125 2.73 5.28 17.89
C ALA A 125 2.34 4.19 16.90
N PHE A 126 1.72 4.60 15.80
CA PHE A 126 1.46 3.80 14.62
C PHE A 126 2.19 4.39 13.41
N ILE A 127 3.02 3.59 12.74
CA ILE A 127 3.82 4.00 11.59
C ILE A 127 3.27 3.30 10.33
N GLY A 128 2.91 4.10 9.33
CA GLY A 128 2.50 3.59 8.02
C GLY A 128 3.40 4.09 6.88
N ALA A 129 3.49 3.30 5.82
CA ALA A 129 4.03 3.73 4.54
C ALA A 129 2.88 4.24 3.66
N ALA A 130 2.90 5.51 3.26
CA ALA A 130 1.76 6.14 2.57
C ALA A 130 1.86 5.96 1.05
N GLY A 131 1.12 4.98 0.53
CA GLY A 131 0.82 4.81 -0.90
C GLY A 131 -0.52 5.44 -1.27
N THR A 132 -1.61 4.66 -1.15
CA THR A 132 -2.96 5.20 -1.31
C THR A 132 -3.43 6.00 -0.09
N GLY A 133 -2.74 5.87 1.06
CA GLY A 133 -3.19 6.43 2.33
C GLY A 133 -4.25 5.61 3.07
N GLY A 134 -4.81 4.56 2.44
CA GLY A 134 -5.90 3.76 3.02
C GLY A 134 -5.54 3.16 4.39
N THR A 135 -4.37 2.55 4.50
CA THR A 135 -3.89 1.96 5.77
C THR A 135 -3.73 3.02 6.85
N VAL A 136 -3.06 4.13 6.55
CA VAL A 136 -2.84 5.22 7.51
C VAL A 136 -4.17 5.82 7.96
N SER A 137 -5.04 6.19 7.04
CA SER A 137 -6.32 6.83 7.37
C SER A 137 -7.26 5.92 8.13
N GLY A 138 -7.44 4.69 7.63
CA GLY A 138 -8.35 3.72 8.23
C GLY A 138 -7.88 3.26 9.60
N THR A 139 -6.62 2.82 9.68
CA THR A 139 -6.06 2.31 10.92
C THR A 139 -5.84 3.43 11.93
N GLY A 140 -5.25 4.55 11.51
CA GLY A 140 -4.98 5.70 12.38
C GLY A 140 -6.25 6.25 13.03
N ARG A 141 -7.36 6.36 12.29
CA ARG A 141 -8.64 6.84 12.84
C ARG A 141 -9.14 5.96 13.99
N ALA A 142 -9.28 4.66 13.75
CA ALA A 142 -9.78 3.74 14.76
C ALA A 142 -8.82 3.59 15.95
N LEU A 143 -7.51 3.61 15.71
CA LEU A 143 -6.54 3.56 16.80
C LEU A 143 -6.53 4.85 17.63
N LYS A 144 -6.71 6.04 17.05
CA LYS A 144 -6.84 7.29 17.81
C LYS A 144 -8.14 7.33 18.62
N GLU A 145 -9.22 6.73 18.12
CA GLU A 145 -10.47 6.55 18.89
C GLU A 145 -10.24 5.65 20.12
N ALA A 146 -9.48 4.57 19.98
CA ALA A 146 -9.20 3.62 21.07
C ALA A 146 -8.09 4.07 22.03
N PHE A 147 -7.09 4.79 21.51
CA PHE A 147 -5.89 5.24 22.23
C PHE A 147 -5.61 6.72 21.92
N PRO A 148 -6.32 7.66 22.56
CA PRO A 148 -6.28 9.09 22.17
C PRO A 148 -4.91 9.77 22.26
N GLU A 149 -4.01 9.25 23.11
CA GLU A 149 -2.67 9.81 23.33
C GLU A 149 -1.62 9.28 22.33
N MET A 150 -1.99 8.32 21.47
CA MET A 150 -1.06 7.77 20.49
C MET A 150 -0.89 8.69 19.27
N THR A 151 0.28 8.63 18.65
CA THR A 151 0.59 9.39 17.43
C THR A 151 0.63 8.52 16.17
N VAL A 152 0.19 9.08 15.05
CA VAL A 152 0.28 8.47 13.72
C VAL A 152 1.40 9.14 12.95
N HIS A 153 2.33 8.34 12.45
CA HIS A 153 3.46 8.80 11.64
C HIS A 153 3.45 8.15 10.26
N ILE A 154 3.90 8.91 9.26
CA ILE A 154 4.08 8.36 7.92
C ILE A 154 5.52 8.43 7.45
N CYS A 155 5.91 7.42 6.68
CA CYS A 155 7.21 7.37 6.01
C CYS A 155 7.08 8.02 4.64
N GLU A 156 7.85 9.07 4.41
CA GLU A 156 7.89 9.79 3.15
C GLU A 156 9.25 9.62 2.46
N PRO A 157 9.31 9.22 1.18
CA PRO A 157 10.59 9.19 0.46
C PRO A 157 11.16 10.61 0.30
N THR A 158 12.40 10.85 0.74
CA THR A 158 13.06 12.16 0.58
C THR A 158 13.13 12.61 -0.88
N GLY A 159 13.21 11.66 -1.83
CA GLY A 159 13.23 11.94 -3.26
C GLY A 159 11.87 12.34 -3.87
N SER A 160 10.77 12.20 -3.12
CA SER A 160 9.41 12.57 -3.55
C SER A 160 8.52 13.01 -2.36
N PRO A 161 8.81 14.17 -1.75
CA PRO A 161 8.19 14.58 -0.48
C PRO A 161 6.87 15.33 -0.69
N VAL A 162 5.86 14.64 -1.21
CA VAL A 162 4.57 15.23 -1.60
C VAL A 162 3.70 15.60 -0.39
N TYR A 163 3.67 14.75 0.64
CA TYR A 163 2.89 14.97 1.86
C TYR A 163 3.44 16.12 2.70
N SER A 164 4.76 16.35 2.67
CA SER A 164 5.39 17.54 3.29
C SER A 164 5.29 18.81 2.44
N GLY A 165 4.54 18.80 1.32
CA GLY A 165 4.33 19.97 0.45
C GLY A 165 5.44 20.23 -0.57
N GLY A 166 6.37 19.28 -0.75
CA GLY A 166 7.37 19.31 -1.79
C GLY A 166 6.85 18.85 -3.16
N LYS A 167 7.77 18.52 -4.07
CA LYS A 167 7.44 18.12 -5.45
C LYS A 167 7.61 16.61 -5.62
N PRO A 168 6.78 15.97 -6.47
CA PRO A 168 6.98 14.58 -6.83
C PRO A 168 8.33 14.38 -7.52
N GLY A 169 9.01 13.29 -7.20
CA GLY A 169 10.32 12.98 -7.74
C GLY A 169 10.59 11.48 -7.85
N ARG A 170 11.86 11.10 -7.99
CA ARG A 170 12.26 9.70 -8.12
C ARG A 170 12.69 9.17 -6.77
N HIS A 171 12.27 7.96 -6.46
CA HIS A 171 12.68 7.20 -5.28
C HIS A 171 12.57 5.70 -5.57
N LYS A 172 13.16 4.88 -4.71
CA LYS A 172 13.20 3.42 -4.80
C LYS A 172 12.26 2.72 -3.83
N ILE A 173 11.62 3.46 -2.92
CA ILE A 173 10.65 2.93 -1.95
C ILE A 173 9.31 2.61 -2.64
N VAL A 174 9.24 1.50 -3.37
CA VAL A 174 8.05 1.10 -4.13
C VAL A 174 6.86 0.88 -3.20
N GLY A 175 5.70 1.45 -3.57
CA GLY A 175 4.46 1.36 -2.80
C GLY A 175 4.13 2.61 -1.99
N THR A 176 5.00 3.62 -2.01
CA THR A 176 4.78 4.93 -1.37
C THR A 176 4.78 6.07 -2.38
N SER A 177 4.33 7.26 -1.95
CA SER A 177 4.37 8.54 -2.66
C SER A 177 3.94 8.45 -4.14
N PRO A 178 2.63 8.35 -4.43
CA PRO A 178 2.13 8.23 -5.81
C PRO A 178 2.30 9.52 -6.64
N GLY A 179 2.92 10.56 -6.08
CA GLY A 179 3.17 11.85 -6.73
C GLY A 179 2.07 12.90 -6.51
N PHE A 180 1.05 12.57 -5.71
CA PHE A 180 -0.05 13.44 -5.29
C PHE A 180 -0.58 12.95 -3.93
N ILE A 181 -1.41 13.74 -3.25
CA ILE A 181 -2.11 13.32 -2.02
C ILE A 181 -3.43 12.64 -2.44
N PRO A 182 -3.64 11.34 -2.17
CA PRO A 182 -4.88 10.65 -2.53
C PRO A 182 -6.10 11.11 -1.72
N ASP A 183 -7.31 11.01 -2.28
CA ASP A 183 -8.56 11.30 -1.56
C ASP A 183 -8.85 10.30 -0.43
N THR A 184 -8.22 9.13 -0.46
CA THR A 184 -8.24 8.16 0.65
C THR A 184 -7.26 8.51 1.79
N MET A 185 -6.46 9.56 1.66
CA MET A 185 -5.56 10.07 2.70
C MET A 185 -6.23 11.17 3.53
N ASP A 186 -6.33 10.96 4.84
CA ASP A 186 -6.78 11.97 5.79
C ASP A 186 -5.57 12.56 6.52
N MET A 187 -5.08 13.70 6.01
CA MET A 187 -3.89 14.39 6.55
C MET A 187 -4.09 14.89 7.98
N SER A 188 -5.33 15.07 8.45
CA SER A 188 -5.60 15.54 9.81
C SER A 188 -5.25 14.52 10.90
N LEU A 189 -5.09 13.26 10.52
CA LEU A 189 -4.72 12.19 11.45
C LEU A 189 -3.22 12.14 11.73
N ILE A 190 -2.38 12.73 10.87
CA ILE A 190 -0.92 12.57 10.91
C ILE A 190 -0.31 13.57 11.88
N ASP A 191 0.44 13.06 12.85
CA ASP A 191 1.17 13.89 13.81
C ASP A 191 2.59 14.22 13.34
N GLU A 192 3.23 13.33 12.57
CA GLU A 192 4.56 13.57 12.00
C GLU A 192 4.73 12.88 10.64
N ILE A 193 5.40 13.56 9.72
CA ILE A 193 5.87 13.02 8.46
C ILE A 193 7.38 12.90 8.59
N ILE A 194 7.92 11.69 8.41
CA ILE A 194 9.34 11.42 8.58
C ILE A 194 9.93 11.04 7.23
N ASP A 195 10.89 11.84 6.77
CA ASP A 195 11.64 11.59 5.55
C ASP A 195 12.52 10.35 5.69
N VAL A 196 12.52 9.51 4.66
CA VAL A 196 13.31 8.28 4.57
C VAL A 196 14.05 8.29 3.24
N SER A 197 15.38 8.17 3.31
CA SER A 197 16.21 8.03 2.12
C SER A 197 16.06 6.62 1.53
N ASP A 198 16.36 6.47 0.23
CA ASP A 198 16.36 5.15 -0.41
C ASP A 198 17.37 4.21 0.27
N ASP A 199 18.53 4.73 0.68
CA ASP A 199 19.59 3.96 1.33
C ASP A 199 19.16 3.47 2.73
N ASP A 200 18.52 4.32 3.54
CA ASP A 200 18.01 3.94 4.86
C ASP A 200 16.94 2.84 4.76
N ALA A 201 15.99 2.99 3.84
CA ALA A 201 14.95 2.00 3.61
C ALA A 201 15.53 0.66 3.13
N TYR A 202 16.51 0.71 2.23
CA TYR A 202 17.15 -0.48 1.66
C TYR A 202 18.03 -1.20 2.70
N GLU A 203 18.76 -0.45 3.52
CA GLU A 203 19.56 -1.02 4.61
C GLU A 203 18.68 -1.76 5.60
N ILE A 204 17.61 -1.14 6.10
CA ILE A 204 16.70 -1.80 7.04
C ILE A 204 16.00 -3.00 6.39
N THR A 205 15.62 -2.91 5.12
CA THR A 205 15.02 -4.05 4.41
C THR A 205 15.95 -5.26 4.37
N ARG A 206 17.24 -5.03 4.07
CA ARG A 206 18.24 -6.12 4.07
C ARG A 206 18.48 -6.67 5.47
N ARG A 207 18.57 -5.80 6.47
CA ARG A 207 18.78 -6.21 7.86
C ARG A 207 17.61 -7.01 8.44
N LEU A 208 16.37 -6.66 8.10
CA LEU A 208 15.21 -7.48 8.45
C LEU A 208 15.36 -8.92 7.93
N ALA A 209 15.88 -9.10 6.72
CA ALA A 209 16.13 -10.42 6.18
C ALA A 209 17.32 -11.14 6.83
N SER A 210 18.46 -10.47 7.01
CA SER A 210 19.69 -11.10 7.51
C SER A 210 19.72 -11.31 9.01
N ASP A 211 19.14 -10.38 9.77
CA ASP A 211 19.24 -10.34 11.22
C ASP A 211 18.00 -10.99 11.88
N GLU A 212 16.81 -10.80 11.27
CA GLU A 212 15.52 -11.21 11.86
C GLU A 212 14.79 -12.30 11.04
N GLY A 213 15.30 -12.69 9.87
CA GLY A 213 14.65 -13.69 9.00
C GLY A 213 13.34 -13.21 8.37
N ILE A 214 13.09 -11.90 8.33
CA ILE A 214 11.87 -11.29 7.76
C ILE A 214 12.19 -10.77 6.35
N LEU A 215 11.80 -11.54 5.33
CA LEU A 215 11.98 -11.14 3.93
C LEU A 215 10.83 -10.24 3.45
N CYS A 216 11.06 -8.93 3.34
CA CYS A 216 10.04 -7.94 2.98
C CYS A 216 10.45 -6.96 1.86
N GLY A 217 9.50 -6.15 1.38
CA GLY A 217 9.77 -5.07 0.42
C GLY A 217 10.27 -3.75 1.05
N PRO A 218 10.71 -2.78 0.23
CA PRO A 218 11.34 -1.52 0.69
C PRO A 218 10.41 -0.58 1.47
N SER A 219 9.10 -0.60 1.21
CA SER A 219 8.13 0.17 1.99
C SER A 219 8.02 -0.32 3.43
N SER A 220 8.21 -1.63 3.65
CA SER A 220 8.31 -2.23 4.98
C SER A 220 9.59 -1.81 5.69
N GLY A 221 10.72 -1.82 4.98
CA GLY A 221 11.99 -1.30 5.52
C GLY A 221 11.90 0.18 5.92
N ALA A 222 11.23 1.01 5.12
CA ALA A 222 10.97 2.40 5.46
C ALA A 222 10.09 2.53 6.73
N SER A 223 9.04 1.71 6.84
CA SER A 223 8.18 1.67 8.03
C SER A 223 8.94 1.28 9.30
N VAL A 224 9.79 0.26 9.22
CA VAL A 224 10.62 -0.18 10.35
C VAL A 224 11.71 0.84 10.67
N TYR A 225 12.34 1.48 9.67
CA TYR A 225 13.32 2.54 9.88
C TYR A 225 12.71 3.66 10.75
N VAL A 226 11.54 4.16 10.35
CA VAL A 226 10.84 5.21 11.10
C VAL A 226 10.44 4.71 12.49
N ALA A 227 9.94 3.49 12.60
CA ALA A 227 9.58 2.90 13.89
C ALA A 227 10.77 2.84 14.86
N LEU A 228 11.97 2.49 14.38
CA LEU A 228 13.19 2.49 15.20
C LEU A 228 13.58 3.89 15.68
N GLN A 229 13.40 4.92 14.86
CA GLN A 229 13.66 6.31 15.27
C GLN A 229 12.64 6.79 16.32
N VAL A 230 11.36 6.47 16.10
CA VAL A 230 10.25 6.85 16.99
C VAL A 230 10.33 6.11 18.32
N ALA A 231 10.63 4.80 18.32
CA ALA A 231 10.72 3.97 19.51
C ALA A 231 11.78 4.46 20.51
N ARG A 232 12.87 5.08 20.04
CA ARG A 232 13.91 5.69 20.90
C ARG A 232 13.39 6.83 21.79
N ARG A 233 12.21 7.39 21.48
CA ARG A 233 11.58 8.47 22.25
C ARG A 233 10.77 7.94 23.44
N PHE A 234 10.54 6.63 23.52
CA PHE A 234 9.66 5.99 24.49
C PHE A 234 10.39 5.03 25.42
N LYS A 235 9.71 4.60 26.49
CA LYS A 235 10.21 3.64 27.46
C LYS A 235 10.08 2.20 26.93
N PRO A 236 10.91 1.24 27.41
CA PRO A 236 10.89 -0.14 26.95
C PRO A 236 9.55 -0.89 27.08
N ASP A 237 8.68 -0.45 27.99
CA ASP A 237 7.34 -1.01 28.24
C ASP A 237 6.24 -0.37 27.38
N GLN A 238 6.57 0.60 26.54
CA GLN A 238 5.64 1.22 25.59
C GLN A 238 5.71 0.55 24.22
N ILE A 239 4.64 0.63 23.45
CA ILE A 239 4.52 -0.05 22.15
C ILE A 239 4.52 0.95 21.00
N VAL A 240 5.26 0.60 19.95
CA VAL A 240 5.22 1.22 18.64
C VAL A 240 4.87 0.15 17.62
N VAL A 241 3.85 0.40 16.79
CA VAL A 241 3.40 -0.53 15.74
C VAL A 241 3.82 0.02 14.38
N CYS A 242 4.37 -0.84 13.52
CA CYS A 242 4.72 -0.51 12.15
C CYS A 242 4.29 -1.61 11.20
N MET A 243 4.22 -1.31 9.90
CA MET A 243 3.64 -2.21 8.91
C MET A 243 4.71 -2.89 8.05
N ILE A 244 4.64 -4.22 7.99
CA ILE A 244 5.29 -5.01 6.95
C ILE A 244 4.27 -5.25 5.83
N ASN A 245 4.43 -4.53 4.72
CA ASN A 245 3.39 -4.36 3.72
C ASN A 245 3.34 -5.50 2.69
N ASP A 246 4.46 -6.18 2.46
CA ASP A 246 4.56 -7.32 1.55
C ASP A 246 5.86 -8.12 1.72
N THR A 247 5.90 -9.27 1.05
CA THR A 247 7.06 -10.18 0.96
C THR A 247 8.14 -9.66 0.01
N GLY A 248 9.40 -9.89 0.37
CA GLY A 248 10.58 -9.54 -0.42
C GLY A 248 10.77 -10.39 -1.67
N GLU A 249 10.09 -11.54 -1.81
CA GLU A 249 10.19 -12.41 -3.01
C GLU A 249 9.88 -11.65 -4.32
N ARG A 250 8.98 -10.65 -4.25
CA ARG A 250 8.57 -9.81 -5.39
C ARG A 250 9.64 -8.81 -5.85
N TYR A 251 10.78 -8.78 -5.16
CA TYR A 251 11.85 -7.80 -5.35
C TYR A 251 13.21 -8.46 -5.64
N LEU A 252 13.28 -9.79 -5.73
CA LEU A 252 14.52 -10.53 -5.94
C LEU A 252 15.22 -10.23 -7.28
N SER A 253 14.48 -9.81 -8.30
CA SER A 253 15.01 -9.36 -9.59
C SER A 253 15.42 -7.88 -9.61
N GLY A 254 15.20 -7.16 -8.50
CA GLY A 254 15.54 -5.74 -8.34
C GLY A 254 16.94 -5.52 -7.77
N ASP A 255 17.23 -4.27 -7.37
CA ASP A 255 18.53 -3.81 -6.86
C ASP A 255 18.60 -3.75 -5.32
N ILE A 256 17.58 -4.26 -4.62
CA ILE A 256 17.49 -4.15 -3.16
C ILE A 256 18.30 -5.22 -2.42
N PHE A 257 18.30 -6.46 -2.92
CA PHE A 257 19.01 -7.59 -2.34
C PHE A 257 20.30 -7.85 -3.13
N PRO A 258 21.41 -8.23 -2.45
CA PRO A 258 22.64 -8.58 -3.13
C PRO A 258 22.44 -9.80 -4.04
N HIS A 259 23.10 -9.80 -5.19
CA HIS A 259 23.18 -10.94 -6.12
C HIS A 259 24.26 -11.93 -5.68
#